data_AF-A0A5N9EG16-F1
#
_entry.id   AF-A0A5N9EG16-F1
#
_cell.length_a   1.000
_cell.length_b   1.000
_cell.length_c   1.000
_cell.angle_alpha   90.00
_cell.angle_beta   90.00
_cell.angle_gamma   90.00
#
_symmetry.space_group_name_H-M   'P 1'
#
loop_
_entity.id
_entity.type
_entity.pdbx_description
1 polymer ?
#
loop_
_entity_poly.entity_id
_entity_poly.type
_entity_poly.pdbx_seq_one_letter_code
_entity_poly.pdbx_strand_id
1 'polypeptide(L)' 'MKFGFFAMPLHLPTENPVLSLDRDLEMIQWAEDMDYDEFYVG' A
#
# COMPACT_ATOMS: atom_id res chain seq x y z
N MET A 1 15.86 -11.45 -10.57
CA MET A 1 14.65 -12.06 -9.96
C MET A 1 13.72 -10.90 -9.70
N LYS A 2 12.41 -11.02 -10.00
CA LYS A 2 11.45 -9.95 -9.75
C LYS A 2 10.68 -10.19 -8.45
N PHE A 3 10.42 -9.15 -7.69
CA PHE A 3 9.67 -9.19 -6.44
C PHE A 3 8.43 -8.29 -6.51
N GLY A 4 7.28 -8.85 -6.16
CA GLY A 4 6.02 -8.11 -6.08
C GLY A 4 5.55 -7.92 -4.64
N PHE A 5 4.86 -6.82 -4.38
CA PHE A 5 4.22 -6.50 -3.11
C PHE A 5 2.69 -6.55 -3.29
N PHE A 6 1.99 -7.35 -2.47
CA PHE A 6 0.54 -7.42 -2.48
C PHE A 6 -0.01 -6.89 -1.16
N ALA A 7 -0.90 -5.89 -1.22
CA ALA A 7 -1.49 -5.25 -0.05
C ALA A 7 -3.01 -5.19 -0.17
N MET A 8 -3.70 -5.53 0.93
CA MET A 8 -5.12 -5.26 1.07
C MET A 8 -5.30 -3.96 1.86
N PRO A 9 -6.02 -2.95 1.33
CA PRO A 9 -6.40 -1.77 2.09
C PRO A 9 -7.16 -2.15 3.35
N LEU A 10 -6.66 -1.75 4.51
CA LEU A 10 -7.33 -1.99 5.79
C LEU A 10 -7.84 -0.67 6.35
N HIS A 11 -9.15 -0.46 6.33
CA HIS A 11 -9.79 0.74 6.88
C HIS A 11 -10.68 0.34 8.05
N LEU A 12 -10.23 0.60 9.28
CA LEU A 12 -11.02 0.26 10.47
C LEU A 12 -12.19 1.24 10.65
N PRO A 13 -13.33 0.82 11.22
CA PRO A 13 -14.47 1.72 11.46
C PRO A 13 -14.16 2.94 12.35
N THR A 14 -13.06 2.88 13.09
CA THR A 14 -12.60 3.95 13.99
C THR A 14 -11.59 4.90 13.34
N GLU A 15 -11.19 4.66 12.09
CA GLU A 15 -10.25 5.49 11.35
C GLU A 15 -10.97 6.48 10.42
N ASN A 16 -10.29 7.59 10.10
CA ASN A 16 -10.76 8.49 9.04
C ASN A 16 -10.45 7.84 7.68
N PRO A 17 -11.45 7.60 6.82
CA PRO A 17 -11.27 6.86 5.57
C PRO A 17 -10.35 7.57 4.56
N VAL A 18 -10.25 8.90 4.61
CA VAL A 18 -9.32 9.66 3.74
C VAL A 18 -7.89 9.45 4.19
N LEU A 19 -7.62 9.51 5.50
CA LEU A 19 -6.28 9.23 6.04
C LEU A 19 -5.86 7.77 5.85
N SER A 20 -6.80 6.83 5.96
CA SER A 20 -6.51 5.42 5.66
C SER A 20 -6.16 5.21 4.18
N LEU A 21 -6.83 5.90 3.27
CA LEU A 21 -6.47 5.91 1.85
C LEU A 21 -5.08 6.52 1.60
N ASP A 22 -4.77 7.66 2.24
CA ASP A 22 -3.46 8.30 2.10
C ASP A 22 -2.32 7.35 2.53
N ARG A 23 -2.53 6.59 3.61
CA ARG A 23 -1.59 5.55 4.05
C ARG A 23 -1.43 4.42 3.02
N ASP A 24 -2.52 3.98 2.39
CA ASP A 24 -2.43 2.94 1.35
C ASP A 24 -1.61 3.43 0.14
N LEU A 25 -1.74 4.71 -0.22
CA LEU A 25 -0.93 5.34 -1.26
C LEU A 25 0.54 5.48 -0.84
N GLU A 26 0.82 5.80 0.43
CA GLU A 26 2.17 5.86 0.96
C GLU A 26 2.88 4.50 0.91
N MET A 27 2.16 3.40 1.10
CA MET A 27 2.72 2.05 0.95
C MET A 27 3.22 1.76 -0.47
N ILE A 28 2.61 2.35 -1.50
CA ILE A 28 3.10 2.22 -2.88
C ILE A 28 4.47 2.88 -3.00
N GLN A 29 4.63 4.08 -2.42
CA GLN A 29 5.91 4.80 -2.44
C GLN A 29 6.99 4.07 -1.66
N TRP A 30 6.65 3.49 -0.50
CA TRP A 30 7.60 2.66 0.24
C TRP A 30 8.02 1.40 -0.51
N ALA A 31 7.11 0.79 -1.30
CA ALA A 31 7.48 -0.36 -2.12
C ALA A 31 8.45 0.05 -3.24
N GLU A 32 8.27 1.23 -3.84
CA GLU A 32 9.23 1.80 -4.80
C GLU A 32 10.59 2.08 -4.13
N ASP A 33 10.60 2.71 -2.96
CA ASP A 33 11.83 2.98 -2.19
C ASP A 33 12.58 1.69 -1.80
N MET A 34 11.85 0.58 -1.67
CA MET A 34 12.40 -0.75 -1.35
C MET A 34 12.75 -1.60 -2.60
N ASP A 35 12.67 -1.02 -3.80
CA ASP A 35 13.03 -1.67 -5.08
C ASP A 35 12.16 -2.90 -5.43
N TYR A 36 10.87 -2.86 -5.06
CA TYR A 36 9.89 -3.83 -5.57
C TYR A 36 9.55 -3.53 -7.03
N ASP A 37 9.46 -4.57 -7.87
CA ASP A 37 9.16 -4.43 -9.30
C ASP A 37 7.67 -4.11 -9.55
N GLU A 38 6.79 -4.60 -8.68
CA GLU A 38 5.34 -4.59 -8.89
C GLU A 38 4.60 -4.41 -7.56
N PHE A 39 3.53 -3.61 -7.57
CA PHE A 39 2.62 -3.43 -6.43
C PHE A 39 1.19 -3.76 -6.85
N TYR A 40 0.52 -4.62 -6.08
CA TYR A 40 -0.84 -5.07 -6.33
C TYR A 40 -1.74 -4.78 -5.13
N VAL A 41 -2.94 -4.27 -5.42
CA VAL A 41 -3.98 -3.99 -4.43
C VAL A 41 -5.14 -4.96 -4.64
N GLY A 42 -5.60 -5.64 -3.59
CA GLY A 42 -6.71 -6.59 -3.68
C GLY A 42 -7.39 -6.92 -2.37
#